data_AF-A0A8H4VWW2-F1
#
_entry.id   AF-A0A8H4VWW2-F1
#
_cell.length_a   1.000
_cell.length_b   1.000
_cell.length_c   1.000
_cell.angle_alpha   90.00
_cell.angle_beta   90.00
_cell.angle_gamma   90.00
#
_symmetry.space_group_name_H-M   'P 1'
#
loop_
_entity.id
_entity.type
_entity.pdbx_description
1 polymer ?
#
loop_
_entity_poly.entity_id
_entity_poly.type
_entity_poly.pdbx_seq_one_letter_code
_entity_poly.pdbx_strand_id
1 'polypeptide(L)'
;MWPFFITRNVFLSKTIPVRKQEILDVIQDPEQALRISPLVFSVVQDPKDASWYTLQERLPLLGGLWESSTTFRCRWEKVADGNNADVKAGMGTELRSEMRVCESTEAEDQCVFSEKLTVKGFCLLMPYIKSTMTNAHLSMLDIIADKATKMTLTCLHYYHISSSATYKPNIMAFDWLYHLTIPCIIFLSIILFKLASTPPADPYGLFHLSLNRLPGQNPDESPDTEWLNMGYWKGAGSFPEACKALALKTFRAARLTKQGRVLGKSSMHRIQFSLTKERILPLDVGHGTGESLILLLSESSIERPNELVGITSLGLHHQRSLHRVKKYQARNESDCTVDLYHGDAVYDGKDAKHPLSPSCAKEFDSILALDCAYHFNTRRRFLEQSYHKLAVGGSIALADICFLPSTPQKNHIRSWTRWTLRGLMHAHNMVSTEEYVAQMQEIGYKEVIMEDISSDVFPGFIQFLKSKGGGWWFFAWFIRWYYSEYVGARFVVVSGRK
;
A
#
# COMPACT_ATOMS: atom_id res chain seq x y z
N MET A 1 11.54 -24.62 -6.36
CA MET A 1 12.15 -23.88 -5.23
C MET A 1 12.34 -22.44 -5.66
N TRP A 2 11.56 -21.49 -5.14
CA TRP A 2 11.81 -20.06 -5.38
C TRP A 2 13.09 -19.67 -4.62
N PRO A 3 14.00 -18.87 -5.21
CA PRO A 3 15.19 -18.48 -4.48
C PRO A 3 14.79 -17.49 -3.39
N PHE A 4 15.04 -17.83 -2.12
CA PHE A 4 14.85 -16.94 -0.98
C PHE A 4 15.54 -15.57 -1.17
N PHE A 5 16.52 -15.51 -2.08
CA PHE A 5 17.21 -14.32 -2.54
C PHE A 5 16.77 -13.95 -3.96
N ILE A 6 16.32 -12.72 -4.15
CA ILE A 6 15.96 -12.18 -5.48
C ILE A 6 16.95 -11.11 -5.88
N THR A 7 17.17 -10.96 -7.18
CA THR A 7 17.99 -9.90 -7.76
C THR A 7 17.11 -8.78 -8.34
N ARG A 8 17.50 -7.53 -8.14
CA ARG A 8 16.87 -6.33 -8.69
C ARG A 8 17.92 -5.38 -9.25
N ASN A 9 17.55 -4.69 -10.32
CA ASN A 9 18.38 -3.67 -10.94
C ASN A 9 17.77 -2.29 -10.69
N VAL A 10 18.62 -1.29 -10.46
CA VAL A 10 18.27 0.14 -10.42
C VAL A 10 19.25 0.87 -11.33
N PHE A 11 18.74 1.80 -12.12
CA PHE A 11 19.53 2.61 -13.03
C PHE A 11 19.35 4.07 -12.65
N LEU A 12 20.46 4.76 -12.41
CA LEU A 12 20.52 6.19 -12.13
C LEU A 12 21.31 6.87 -13.24
N SER A 13 20.90 8.08 -13.63
CA SER A 13 21.60 8.87 -14.64
C SER A 13 21.39 10.36 -14.38
N LYS A 14 22.42 11.17 -14.65
CA LYS A 14 22.36 12.63 -14.54
C LYS A 14 23.36 13.27 -15.50
N THR A 15 22.89 14.27 -16.24
CA THR A 15 23.75 15.17 -17.02
C THR A 15 24.31 16.24 -16.10
N ILE A 16 25.62 16.43 -16.13
CA ILE A 16 26.35 17.35 -15.23
C ILE A 16 27.19 18.30 -16.10
N PRO A 17 27.11 19.62 -15.88
CA PRO A 17 27.80 20.62 -16.71
C PRO A 17 29.27 20.77 -16.32
N VAL A 18 30.02 19.68 -16.43
CA VAL A 18 31.47 19.62 -16.22
C VAL A 18 32.10 18.67 -17.25
N ARG A 19 33.41 18.82 -17.49
CA ARG A 19 34.16 17.89 -18.34
C ARG A 19 34.19 16.50 -17.70
N LYS A 20 34.20 15.46 -18.54
CA LYS A 20 34.27 14.04 -18.12
C LYS A 20 35.37 13.77 -17.09
N GLN A 21 36.55 14.38 -17.27
CA GLN A 21 37.69 14.16 -16.38
C GLN A 21 37.41 14.60 -14.93
N GLU A 22 36.66 15.68 -14.71
CA GLU A 22 36.35 16.21 -13.38
C GLU A 22 35.53 15.20 -12.55
N ILE A 23 34.63 14.45 -13.19
CA ILE A 23 33.88 13.38 -12.53
C ILE A 23 34.78 12.16 -12.30
N LEU A 24 35.61 11.79 -13.28
CA LEU A 24 36.53 10.66 -13.14
C LEU A 24 37.49 10.85 -11.97
N ASP A 25 37.99 12.07 -11.75
CA ASP A 25 38.87 12.39 -10.63
C ASP A 25 38.19 12.20 -9.26
N VAL A 26 36.87 12.40 -9.18
CA VAL A 26 36.07 12.16 -7.96
C VAL A 26 35.82 10.67 -7.73
N ILE A 27 35.50 9.90 -8.78
CA ILE A 27 35.02 8.52 -8.64
C ILE A 27 36.12 7.46 -8.82
N GLN A 28 37.29 7.78 -9.38
CA GLN A 28 38.38 6.83 -9.60
C GLN A 28 39.44 6.83 -8.49
N ASP A 29 39.33 7.71 -7.49
CA ASP A 29 40.08 7.62 -6.25
C ASP A 29 39.27 6.78 -5.24
N PRO A 30 39.71 5.58 -4.85
CA PRO A 30 38.95 4.70 -3.96
C PRO A 30 38.69 5.30 -2.56
N GLU A 31 39.63 6.08 -2.01
CA GLU A 31 39.44 6.70 -0.69
C GLU A 31 38.38 7.80 -0.76
N GLN A 32 38.34 8.56 -1.85
CA GLN A 32 37.28 9.53 -2.08
C GLN A 32 35.97 8.82 -2.39
N ALA A 33 35.93 7.95 -3.39
CA ALA A 33 34.72 7.31 -3.91
C ALA A 33 33.95 6.52 -2.84
N LEU A 34 34.64 5.76 -1.99
CA LEU A 34 34.02 4.95 -0.94
C LEU A 34 33.51 5.79 0.24
N ARG A 35 34.01 7.02 0.43
CA ARG A 35 33.59 7.97 1.48
C ARG A 35 32.55 8.99 0.99
N ILE A 36 32.13 8.93 -0.28
CA ILE A 36 31.08 9.83 -0.81
C ILE A 36 29.73 9.52 -0.17
N SER A 37 29.46 8.26 0.17
CA SER A 37 28.24 7.89 0.88
C SER A 37 28.20 8.59 2.25
N PRO A 38 27.16 9.38 2.54
CA PRO A 38 27.03 10.05 3.84
C PRO A 38 26.81 9.07 5.00
N LEU A 39 26.54 7.80 4.68
CA LEU A 39 26.34 6.73 5.65
C LEU A 39 27.68 6.13 6.11
N VAL A 40 28.74 6.22 5.30
CA VAL A 40 30.06 5.65 5.58
C VAL A 40 30.84 6.57 6.52
N PHE A 41 31.27 6.03 7.66
CA PHE A 41 32.11 6.76 8.61
C PHE A 41 33.50 6.14 8.81
N SER A 42 33.72 4.91 8.33
CA SER A 42 35.02 4.26 8.35
C SER A 42 35.26 3.47 7.07
N VAL A 43 36.45 3.63 6.49
CA VAL A 43 36.97 2.85 5.35
C VAL A 43 38.38 2.44 5.72
N VAL A 44 38.66 1.14 5.64
CA VAL A 44 39.97 0.54 5.92
C VAL A 44 40.33 -0.39 4.78
N GLN A 45 41.41 -0.09 4.06
CA GLN A 45 41.93 -0.96 3.01
C GLN A 45 42.50 -2.27 3.60
N ASP A 46 42.25 -3.40 2.94
CA ASP A 46 42.81 -4.69 3.33
C ASP A 46 44.33 -4.69 3.06
N PRO A 47 45.17 -4.94 4.08
CA PRO A 47 46.63 -4.89 3.92
C PRO A 47 47.18 -6.02 3.02
N LYS A 48 46.39 -7.06 2.73
CA LYS A 48 46.79 -8.20 1.92
C LYS A 48 46.28 -8.13 0.47
N ASP A 49 45.23 -7.34 0.22
CA ASP A 49 44.64 -7.19 -1.11
C ASP A 49 44.10 -5.76 -1.27
N ALA A 50 44.84 -4.94 -2.02
CA ALA A 50 44.53 -3.54 -2.26
C ALA A 50 43.17 -3.29 -2.96
N SER A 51 42.55 -4.33 -3.54
CA SER A 51 41.23 -4.24 -4.15
C SER A 51 40.08 -4.35 -3.14
N TRP A 52 40.35 -4.76 -1.89
CA TRP A 52 39.34 -4.92 -0.86
C TRP A 52 39.41 -3.85 0.22
N TYR A 53 38.23 -3.43 0.65
CA TYR A 53 38.02 -2.45 1.71
C TYR A 53 37.01 -3.01 2.71
N THR A 54 37.23 -2.72 3.99
CA THR A 54 36.24 -2.91 5.05
C THR A 54 35.62 -1.56 5.36
N LEU A 55 34.30 -1.47 5.15
CA LEU A 55 33.54 -0.26 5.41
C LEU A 55 32.66 -0.43 6.63
N GLN A 56 32.48 0.67 7.36
CA GLN A 56 31.46 0.77 8.39
C GLN A 56 30.52 1.91 8.05
N GLU A 57 29.23 1.60 8.05
CA GLU A 57 28.17 2.55 7.81
C GLU A 57 27.27 2.70 9.03
N ARG A 58 26.74 3.91 9.23
CA ARG A 58 25.63 4.18 10.13
C ARG A 58 24.36 4.22 9.30
N LEU A 59 23.53 3.21 9.52
CA LEU A 59 22.21 3.15 8.92
C LEU A 59 21.21 3.76 9.91
N PRO A 60 20.52 4.84 9.54
CA PRO A 60 19.38 5.32 10.32
C PRO A 60 18.28 4.26 10.25
N LEU A 61 17.99 3.64 11.37
CA LEU A 61 16.85 2.76 11.54
C LEU A 61 15.67 3.57 12.07
N LEU A 62 14.46 3.15 11.71
CA LEU A 62 13.23 3.73 12.25
C LEU A 62 13.08 5.25 12.01
N GLY A 63 13.47 5.73 10.82
CA GLY A 63 13.38 7.16 10.48
C GLY A 63 14.35 8.06 11.25
N GLY A 64 15.49 7.52 11.71
CA GLY A 64 16.53 8.25 12.44
C GLY A 64 16.40 8.20 13.96
N LEU A 65 15.43 7.43 14.49
CA LEU A 65 15.26 7.25 15.94
C LEU A 65 16.33 6.35 16.56
N TRP A 66 16.97 5.48 15.76
CA TRP A 66 18.04 4.59 16.19
C TRP A 66 19.12 4.53 15.11
N GLU A 67 20.38 4.47 15.50
CA GLU A 67 21.50 4.26 14.58
C GLU A 67 22.00 2.82 14.72
N SER A 68 22.05 2.09 13.61
CA SER A 68 22.73 0.80 13.55
C SER A 68 24.05 0.96 12.81
N SER A 69 25.14 0.47 13.41
CA SER A 69 26.42 0.35 12.71
C SER A 69 26.52 -1.01 12.03
N THR A 70 26.72 -1.03 10.72
CA THR A 70 26.97 -2.27 9.97
C THR A 70 28.38 -2.24 9.40
N THR A 71 29.10 -3.35 9.54
CA THR A 71 30.42 -3.54 8.90
C THR A 71 30.25 -4.49 7.71
N PHE A 72 30.81 -4.14 6.56
CA PHE A 72 30.76 -4.98 5.36
C PHE A 72 32.05 -4.85 4.54
N ARG A 73 32.23 -5.79 3.61
CA ARG A 73 33.36 -5.77 2.68
C ARG A 73 32.93 -5.27 1.32
N CYS A 74 33.75 -4.41 0.73
CA CYS A 74 33.61 -3.94 -0.64
C CYS A 74 34.89 -4.28 -1.41
N ARG A 75 34.73 -4.86 -2.58
CA ARG A 75 35.79 -4.92 -3.58
C ARG A 75 35.59 -3.76 -4.53
N TRP A 76 36.62 -2.95 -4.73
CA TRP A 76 36.55 -1.77 -5.59
C TRP A 76 37.58 -1.88 -6.71
N GLU A 77 37.17 -1.48 -7.92
CA GLU A 77 37.98 -1.56 -9.13
C GLU A 77 37.83 -0.31 -9.98
N LYS A 78 38.96 0.27 -10.38
CA LYS A 78 39.01 1.36 -11.36
C LYS A 78 38.82 0.81 -12.77
N VAL A 79 37.96 1.43 -13.57
CA VAL A 79 37.83 1.16 -15.02
C VAL A 79 38.02 2.44 -15.82
N ALA A 80 38.26 2.34 -17.13
CA ALA A 80 38.66 3.47 -17.98
C ALA A 80 37.67 4.65 -17.93
N ASP A 81 36.37 4.36 -17.85
CA ASP A 81 35.27 5.32 -17.89
C ASP A 81 34.50 5.42 -16.57
N GLY A 82 35.07 4.92 -15.45
CA GLY A 82 34.47 5.03 -14.12
C GLY A 82 35.02 4.03 -13.11
N ASN A 83 34.15 3.36 -12.36
CA ASN A 83 34.52 2.35 -11.38
C ASN A 83 33.50 1.20 -11.28
N ASN A 84 33.90 0.12 -10.63
CA ASN A 84 33.01 -0.95 -10.18
C ASN A 84 33.19 -1.17 -8.68
N ALA A 85 32.11 -1.52 -7.99
CA ALA A 85 32.13 -1.90 -6.59
C ALA A 85 31.24 -3.13 -6.33
N ASP A 86 31.81 -4.19 -5.76
CA ASP A 86 31.08 -5.38 -5.31
C ASP A 86 31.06 -5.43 -3.77
N VAL A 87 29.87 -5.30 -3.18
CA VAL A 87 29.63 -5.24 -1.75
C VAL A 87 28.99 -6.53 -1.26
N LYS A 88 29.51 -7.08 -0.15
CA LYS A 88 28.91 -8.20 0.59
C LYS A 88 28.52 -7.72 1.98
N ALA A 89 27.22 -7.58 2.22
CA ALA A 89 26.65 -7.11 3.47
C ALA A 89 25.96 -8.23 4.28
N GLY A 90 25.48 -7.89 5.46
CA GLY A 90 24.79 -8.84 6.35
C GLY A 90 23.54 -9.48 5.73
N MET A 91 23.11 -10.59 6.33
CA MET A 91 21.91 -11.35 5.94
C MET A 91 21.91 -11.88 4.49
N GLY A 92 23.09 -12.06 3.89
CA GLY A 92 23.25 -12.59 2.53
C GLY A 92 22.94 -11.57 1.42
N THR A 93 23.04 -10.27 1.72
CA THR A 93 22.84 -9.21 0.75
C THR A 93 24.11 -8.95 -0.03
N GLU A 94 24.02 -8.96 -1.36
CA GLU A 94 25.09 -8.65 -2.30
C GLU A 94 24.66 -7.45 -3.14
N LEU A 95 25.53 -6.47 -3.32
CA LEU A 95 25.28 -5.30 -4.16
C LEU A 95 26.46 -5.15 -5.13
N ARG A 96 26.16 -4.92 -6.40
CA ARG A 96 27.14 -4.53 -7.41
C ARG A 96 26.76 -3.15 -7.96
N SER A 97 27.68 -2.20 -7.88
CA SER A 97 27.57 -0.88 -8.49
C SER A 97 28.54 -0.78 -9.68
N GLU A 98 28.03 -0.26 -10.79
CA GLU A 98 28.77 -0.02 -12.03
C GLU A 98 28.55 1.45 -12.42
N MET A 99 29.51 2.32 -12.11
CA MET A 99 29.46 3.76 -12.41
C MET A 99 30.21 4.08 -13.71
N ARG A 100 29.61 4.86 -14.60
CA ARG A 100 30.14 5.20 -15.92
C ARG A 100 29.95 6.68 -16.24
N VAL A 101 30.93 7.27 -16.93
CA VAL A 101 30.92 8.67 -17.36
C VAL A 101 31.22 8.77 -18.86
N CYS A 102 30.28 9.34 -19.60
CA CYS A 102 30.40 9.59 -21.03
C CYS A 102 30.33 11.10 -21.32
N GLU A 103 30.99 11.55 -22.38
CA GLU A 103 30.82 12.92 -22.87
C GLU A 103 29.40 13.11 -23.42
N SER A 104 28.83 14.30 -23.24
CA SER A 104 27.53 14.65 -23.81
C SER A 104 27.66 14.86 -25.31
N THR A 105 26.71 14.35 -26.09
CA THR A 105 26.61 14.62 -27.52
C THR A 105 26.03 16.00 -27.84
N GLU A 106 25.52 16.71 -26.83
CA GLU A 106 24.78 17.97 -26.99
C GLU A 106 25.62 19.22 -26.68
N ALA A 107 26.71 19.11 -25.90
CA ALA A 107 27.59 20.21 -25.55
C ALA A 107 29.00 19.73 -25.11
N GLU A 108 30.06 20.44 -25.54
CA GLU A 108 31.47 20.08 -25.32
C GLU A 108 31.91 20.09 -23.83
N ASP A 109 31.20 20.81 -22.96
CA ASP A 109 31.51 20.93 -21.52
C ASP A 109 30.49 20.23 -20.60
N GLN A 110 29.83 19.20 -21.12
CA GLN A 110 28.89 18.39 -20.34
C GLN A 110 29.23 16.91 -20.41
N CYS A 111 28.96 16.19 -19.34
CA CYS A 111 29.06 14.73 -19.32
C CYS A 111 27.81 14.12 -18.70
N VAL A 112 27.57 12.87 -19.07
CA VAL A 112 26.48 12.03 -18.54
C VAL A 112 27.11 11.03 -17.58
N PHE A 113 26.77 11.16 -16.30
CA PHE A 113 27.04 10.13 -15.31
C PHE A 113 25.89 9.12 -15.33
N SER A 114 26.21 7.82 -15.32
CA SER A 114 25.25 6.75 -15.16
C SER A 114 25.73 5.71 -14.16
N GLU A 115 24.82 5.16 -13.37
CA GLU A 115 25.10 4.09 -12.43
C GLU A 115 24.08 2.97 -12.59
N LYS A 116 24.57 1.73 -12.68
CA LYS A 116 23.76 0.53 -12.63
C LYS A 116 24.03 -0.21 -11.32
N LEU A 117 22.98 -0.36 -10.53
CA LEU A 117 22.98 -1.10 -9.27
C LEU A 117 22.31 -2.45 -9.46
N THR A 118 23.01 -3.53 -9.18
CA THR A 118 22.48 -4.90 -9.15
C THR A 118 22.50 -5.39 -7.71
N VAL A 119 21.34 -5.50 -7.08
CA VAL A 119 21.21 -5.93 -5.70
C VAL A 119 20.55 -7.30 -5.61
N LYS A 120 21.19 -8.22 -4.89
CA LYS A 120 20.65 -9.52 -4.53
C LYS A 120 20.45 -9.54 -3.03
N GLY A 121 19.25 -9.86 -2.59
CA GLY A 121 18.90 -9.81 -1.17
C GLY A 121 17.69 -10.66 -0.86
N PHE A 122 17.49 -10.91 0.43
CA PHE A 122 16.35 -11.68 0.91
C PHE A 122 15.04 -11.01 0.48
N CYS A 123 14.15 -11.78 -0.15
CA CYS A 123 13.04 -11.21 -0.91
C CYS A 123 12.07 -10.35 -0.10
N LEU A 124 11.88 -10.64 1.20
CA LEU A 124 11.03 -9.84 2.10
C LEU A 124 11.63 -8.47 2.43
N LEU A 125 12.94 -8.34 2.42
CA LEU A 125 13.65 -7.09 2.70
C LEU A 125 13.90 -6.26 1.43
N MET A 126 13.64 -6.80 0.24
CA MET A 126 13.99 -6.17 -1.02
C MET A 126 13.38 -4.77 -1.23
N PRO A 127 12.11 -4.48 -0.85
CA PRO A 127 11.59 -3.12 -0.93
C PRO A 127 12.37 -2.11 -0.07
N TYR A 128 12.72 -2.51 1.16
CA TYR A 128 13.54 -1.71 2.08
C TYR A 128 14.97 -1.52 1.56
N ILE A 129 15.61 -2.62 1.14
CA ILE A 129 16.97 -2.60 0.58
C ILE A 129 17.00 -1.67 -0.64
N LYS A 130 16.05 -1.83 -1.57
CA LYS A 130 15.95 -0.99 -2.77
C LYS A 130 15.74 0.47 -2.41
N SER A 131 14.83 0.80 -1.50
CA SER A 131 14.55 2.19 -1.11
C SER A 131 15.76 2.85 -0.45
N THR A 132 16.35 2.20 0.56
CA THR A 132 17.50 2.73 1.30
C THR A 132 18.71 2.91 0.38
N MET A 133 19.01 1.89 -0.43
CA MET A 133 20.09 1.95 -1.43
C MET A 133 19.84 3.05 -2.46
N THR A 134 18.65 3.13 -3.04
CA THR A 134 18.34 4.14 -4.07
C THR A 134 18.51 5.56 -3.52
N ASN A 135 18.02 5.82 -2.30
CA ASN A 135 18.16 7.13 -1.67
C ASN A 135 19.62 7.48 -1.34
N ALA A 136 20.39 6.52 -0.84
CA ALA A 136 21.82 6.72 -0.57
C ALA A 136 22.59 7.03 -1.86
N HIS A 137 22.36 6.28 -2.93
CA HIS A 137 23.03 6.47 -4.22
C HIS A 137 22.59 7.73 -4.96
N LEU A 138 21.32 8.16 -4.83
CA LEU A 138 20.89 9.49 -5.28
C LEU A 138 21.64 10.61 -4.54
N SER A 139 21.80 10.48 -3.22
CA SER A 139 22.57 11.43 -2.42
C SER A 139 24.05 11.45 -2.83
N MET A 140 24.64 10.29 -3.09
CA MET A 140 26.01 10.18 -3.61
C MET A 140 26.15 10.87 -4.97
N LEU A 141 25.20 10.68 -5.87
CA LEU A 141 25.17 11.32 -7.19
C LEU A 141 25.13 12.85 -7.08
N ASP A 142 24.34 13.38 -6.16
CA ASP A 142 24.29 14.82 -5.90
C ASP A 142 25.62 15.34 -5.32
N ILE A 143 26.25 14.60 -4.41
CA ILE A 143 27.58 14.95 -3.86
C ILE A 143 28.67 14.87 -4.93
N ILE A 144 28.63 13.87 -5.82
CA ILE A 144 29.57 13.75 -6.95
C ILE A 144 29.44 14.95 -7.87
N ALA A 145 28.21 15.30 -8.27
CA ALA A 145 27.94 16.45 -9.13
C ALA A 145 28.41 17.76 -8.47
N ASP A 146 28.15 17.94 -7.18
CA ASP A 146 28.56 19.12 -6.43
C ASP A 146 30.09 19.20 -6.28
N LYS A 147 30.77 18.09 -5.94
CA LYS A 147 32.24 18.04 -5.87
C LYS A 147 32.90 18.34 -7.22
N ALA A 148 32.41 17.74 -8.30
CA ALA A 148 32.94 17.97 -9.64
C ALA A 148 32.69 19.42 -10.10
N THR A 149 31.53 20.01 -9.76
CA THR A 149 31.23 21.42 -10.08
C THR A 149 32.04 22.39 -9.22
N LYS A 150 32.31 22.05 -7.95
CA LYS A 150 33.14 22.85 -7.04
C LYS A 150 34.63 22.75 -7.33
N MET A 151 35.12 21.63 -7.86
CA MET A 151 36.50 21.50 -8.37
C MET A 151 36.76 22.53 -9.49
N THR A 152 35.75 22.86 -10.30
CA THR A 152 35.80 23.95 -11.29
C THR A 152 35.81 25.37 -10.66
N LEU A 153 35.35 25.52 -9.41
CA LEU A 153 35.13 26.82 -8.75
C LEU A 153 36.03 27.10 -7.53
N THR A 154 36.92 26.17 -7.13
CA THR A 154 37.79 26.36 -5.97
C THR A 154 39.24 25.92 -6.21
N CYS A 155 40.00 26.77 -6.91
CA CYS A 155 41.25 27.24 -6.32
C CYS A 155 40.84 28.28 -5.27
N LEU A 156 40.65 27.86 -4.00
CA LEU A 156 40.75 28.66 -2.76
C LEU A 156 40.11 27.91 -1.57
N HIS A 157 40.98 27.62 -0.60
CA HIS A 157 40.76 27.33 0.83
C HIS A 157 40.31 25.94 1.32
N TYR A 158 41.28 25.32 2.01
CA TYR A 158 41.21 24.21 3.00
C TYR A 158 40.46 24.61 4.28
N TYR A 159 39.88 23.63 5.01
CA TYR A 159 40.08 23.42 6.46
C TYR A 159 39.57 22.02 6.90
N HIS A 160 40.11 21.54 8.02
CA HIS A 160 40.19 20.15 8.50
C HIS A 160 39.74 20.10 9.97
N ILE A 161 38.90 19.15 10.43
CA ILE A 161 38.73 18.81 11.87
C ILE A 161 38.32 17.31 12.05
N SER A 162 38.93 16.66 13.05
CA SER A 162 38.78 15.25 13.48
C SER A 162 37.98 15.08 14.78
N SER A 163 37.45 13.88 15.08
CA SER A 163 37.50 13.28 16.44
C SER A 163 37.09 11.79 16.47
N SER A 164 37.73 11.01 17.33
CA SER A 164 37.51 9.58 17.61
C SER A 164 37.01 9.34 19.04
N ALA A 165 36.18 8.31 19.27
CA ALA A 165 36.22 7.45 20.47
C ALA A 165 35.32 6.21 20.32
N THR A 166 35.78 5.09 20.87
CA THR A 166 35.26 3.72 20.77
C THR A 166 34.68 3.21 22.10
N TYR A 167 33.69 2.30 22.05
CA TYR A 167 33.39 1.36 23.15
C TYR A 167 32.76 0.06 22.63
N LYS A 168 33.19 -1.09 23.16
CA LYS A 168 32.72 -2.46 22.82
C LYS A 168 31.73 -2.99 23.87
N PRO A 169 30.78 -3.88 23.52
CA PRO A 169 30.04 -4.68 24.49
C PRO A 169 30.61 -6.10 24.66
N ASN A 170 30.50 -6.63 25.88
CA ASN A 170 30.74 -8.05 26.21
C ASN A 170 29.45 -8.88 26.02
N ILE A 171 29.62 -10.11 25.56
CA ILE A 171 28.59 -11.14 25.38
C ILE A 171 28.80 -12.22 26.44
N MET A 172 27.72 -12.67 27.09
CA MET A 172 27.39 -14.03 27.60
C MET A 172 26.01 -13.91 28.31
N ALA A 173 25.04 -14.84 28.30
CA ALA A 173 24.94 -16.21 27.83
C ALA A 173 23.46 -16.55 27.50
N PHE A 174 23.27 -17.68 26.82
CA PHE A 174 22.03 -18.31 26.36
C PHE A 174 21.05 -18.69 27.49
N ASP A 175 19.73 -18.75 27.19
CA ASP A 175 18.95 -20.02 27.12
C ASP A 175 17.40 -19.84 27.03
N TRP A 176 16.89 -18.97 26.15
CA TRP A 176 15.43 -18.75 25.99
C TRP A 176 14.95 -18.51 24.54
N LEU A 177 15.61 -19.10 23.54
CA LEU A 177 15.46 -18.68 22.14
C LEU A 177 14.72 -19.65 21.20
N TYR A 178 13.87 -20.56 21.71
CA TYR A 178 13.08 -21.45 20.82
C TYR A 178 11.57 -21.16 20.76
N HIS A 179 11.02 -20.37 21.69
CA HIS A 179 9.58 -20.04 21.68
C HIS A 179 9.26 -18.58 21.32
N LEU A 180 10.27 -17.73 21.07
CA LEU A 180 10.09 -16.31 20.75
C LEU A 180 10.59 -15.90 19.35
N THR A 181 11.32 -16.74 18.62
CA THR A 181 12.00 -16.33 17.38
C THR A 181 11.04 -16.11 16.21
N ILE A 182 10.03 -16.95 16.02
CA ILE A 182 9.09 -16.79 14.92
C ILE A 182 8.20 -15.55 15.14
N PRO A 183 7.58 -15.33 16.33
CA PRO A 183 6.83 -14.10 16.60
C PRO A 183 7.69 -12.84 16.57
N CYS A 184 8.95 -12.88 17.03
CA CYS A 184 9.85 -11.72 17.00
C CYS A 184 10.35 -11.38 15.59
N ILE A 185 10.56 -12.36 14.72
CA ILE A 185 10.90 -12.13 13.31
C ILE A 185 9.70 -11.57 12.56
N ILE A 186 8.48 -12.06 12.87
CA ILE A 186 7.22 -11.50 12.36
C ILE A 186 7.01 -10.07 12.87
N PHE A 187 7.31 -9.80 14.13
CA PHE A 187 7.25 -8.47 14.75
C PHE A 187 8.23 -7.50 14.08
N LEU A 188 9.49 -7.92 13.89
CA LEU A 188 10.52 -7.10 13.25
C LEU A 188 10.17 -6.82 11.79
N SER A 189 9.63 -7.80 11.06
CA SER A 189 9.23 -7.62 9.65
C SER A 189 7.99 -6.75 9.48
N ILE A 190 7.00 -6.82 10.38
CA ILE A 190 5.84 -5.91 10.39
C ILE A 190 6.24 -4.49 10.80
N ILE A 191 7.17 -4.34 11.75
CA ILE A 191 7.78 -3.06 12.14
C ILE A 191 8.52 -2.45 10.97
N LEU A 192 9.41 -3.20 10.33
CA LEU A 192 10.17 -2.76 9.17
C LEU A 192 9.27 -2.40 7.99
N PHE A 193 8.17 -3.14 7.77
CA PHE A 193 7.17 -2.83 6.75
C PHE A 193 6.43 -1.51 7.05
N LYS A 194 5.99 -1.29 8.29
CA LYS A 194 5.28 -0.06 8.68
C LYS A 194 6.17 1.18 8.75
N LEU A 195 7.45 1.02 9.08
CA LEU A 195 8.40 2.14 9.15
C LEU A 195 9.02 2.48 7.79
N ALA A 196 8.90 1.60 6.80
CA ALA A 196 9.12 1.92 5.39
C ALA A 196 7.92 2.64 4.75
N SER A 197 6.74 2.59 5.38
CA SER A 197 5.55 3.34 4.97
C SER A 197 5.55 4.72 5.63
N THR A 198 5.87 5.76 4.87
CA THR A 198 5.63 7.16 5.26
C THR A 198 4.14 7.39 5.63
N PRO A 199 3.81 8.20 6.64
CA PRO A 199 2.41 8.48 6.98
C PRO A 199 1.76 9.47 5.97
N PRO A 200 0.42 9.47 5.85
CA PRO A 200 -0.34 8.44 5.15
C PRO A 200 -0.16 8.61 3.63
N ALA A 201 0.91 8.03 3.07
CA ALA A 201 0.96 7.81 1.63
C ALA A 201 0.21 6.50 1.36
N ASP A 202 -0.95 6.60 0.67
CA ASP A 202 -1.76 5.53 0.06
C ASP A 202 -1.44 4.09 0.54
N PRO A 203 -2.25 3.47 1.42
CA PRO A 203 -2.00 2.11 1.91
C PRO A 203 -2.10 1.04 0.81
N TYR A 204 -2.59 1.37 -0.38
CA TYR A 204 -2.83 0.42 -1.47
C TYR A 204 -1.81 0.52 -2.62
N GLY A 205 -1.14 1.65 -2.79
CA GLY A 205 -0.09 1.89 -3.80
C GLY A 205 -0.45 1.38 -5.22
N LEU A 206 0.55 1.10 -6.07
CA LEU A 206 0.33 0.41 -7.38
C LEU A 206 0.26 -1.11 -7.25
N PHE A 207 0.33 -1.61 -6.03
CA PHE A 207 0.46 -3.01 -5.72
C PHE A 207 -0.80 -3.81 -6.17
N HIS A 208 -1.99 -3.23 -6.02
CA HIS A 208 -3.27 -3.80 -6.44
C HIS A 208 -3.34 -4.16 -7.93
N LEU A 209 -2.63 -3.43 -8.81
CA LEU A 209 -2.59 -3.73 -10.24
C LEU A 209 -2.00 -5.14 -10.51
N SER A 210 -1.05 -5.58 -9.68
CA SER A 210 -0.45 -6.92 -9.81
C SER A 210 -1.41 -8.05 -9.41
N LEU A 211 -2.40 -7.77 -8.56
CA LEU A 211 -3.43 -8.74 -8.18
C LEU A 211 -4.46 -8.92 -9.28
N ASN A 212 -4.79 -7.84 -9.98
CA ASN A 212 -5.79 -7.84 -11.03
C ASN A 212 -5.32 -8.44 -12.36
N ARG A 213 -4.00 -8.64 -12.52
CA ARG A 213 -3.43 -9.21 -13.73
C ARG A 213 -3.76 -10.71 -13.86
N LEU A 214 -4.37 -11.08 -14.98
CA LEU A 214 -4.70 -12.45 -15.36
C LEU A 214 -3.52 -13.14 -16.06
N PRO A 215 -3.46 -14.49 -16.03
CA PRO A 215 -2.46 -15.24 -16.80
C PRO A 215 -2.54 -14.90 -18.29
N GLY A 216 -1.39 -14.62 -18.92
CA GLY A 216 -1.30 -14.30 -20.36
C GLY A 216 -1.38 -12.82 -20.72
N GLN A 217 -1.68 -11.92 -19.77
CA GLN A 217 -1.64 -10.47 -20.01
C GLN A 217 -0.20 -9.93 -20.04
N ASN A 218 0.04 -8.94 -20.90
CA ASN A 218 1.33 -8.29 -21.06
C ASN A 218 1.80 -7.65 -19.73
N PRO A 219 3.01 -7.97 -19.24
CA PRO A 219 3.49 -7.44 -17.98
C PRO A 219 3.72 -5.92 -17.96
N ASP A 220 3.86 -5.30 -19.13
CA ASP A 220 4.12 -3.86 -19.27
C ASP A 220 2.84 -3.04 -19.45
N GLU A 221 1.69 -3.69 -19.59
CA GLU A 221 0.37 -3.05 -19.73
C GLU A 221 -0.41 -3.03 -18.43
N SER A 222 -1.30 -2.04 -18.29
CA SER A 222 -2.24 -2.00 -17.15
C SER A 222 -3.22 -3.17 -17.23
N PRO A 223 -3.57 -3.82 -16.11
CA PRO A 223 -4.59 -4.86 -16.10
C PRO A 223 -5.95 -4.32 -16.53
N ASP A 224 -6.81 -5.19 -17.05
CA ASP A 224 -8.16 -4.82 -17.50
C ASP A 224 -9.05 -4.26 -16.38
N THR A 225 -8.79 -4.68 -15.14
CA THR A 225 -9.50 -4.25 -13.94
C THR A 225 -8.51 -3.78 -12.87
N GLU A 226 -8.97 -2.97 -11.93
CA GLU A 226 -8.17 -2.39 -10.86
C GLU A 226 -8.85 -2.53 -9.50
N TRP A 227 -9.37 -3.73 -9.19
CA TRP A 227 -10.05 -4.00 -7.92
C TRP A 227 -9.10 -3.83 -6.73
N LEU A 228 -9.63 -3.21 -5.68
CA LEU A 228 -8.94 -2.89 -4.44
C LEU A 228 -9.53 -3.60 -3.21
N ASN A 229 -10.69 -4.24 -3.38
CA ASN A 229 -11.38 -4.95 -2.32
C ASN A 229 -10.94 -6.42 -2.22
N MET A 230 -11.33 -7.05 -1.11
CA MET A 230 -11.30 -8.50 -0.92
C MET A 230 -12.24 -9.20 -1.91
N GLY A 231 -12.02 -10.50 -2.11
CA GLY A 231 -12.83 -11.31 -3.02
C GLY A 231 -13.85 -12.19 -2.30
N TYR A 232 -15.03 -12.39 -2.90
CA TYR A 232 -15.94 -13.48 -2.58
C TYR A 232 -15.61 -14.66 -3.49
N TRP A 233 -14.90 -15.65 -2.96
CA TRP A 233 -14.21 -16.70 -3.74
C TRP A 233 -15.09 -17.90 -4.08
N LYS A 234 -16.33 -17.94 -3.59
CA LYS A 234 -17.25 -19.03 -3.91
C LYS A 234 -17.58 -19.03 -5.40
N GLY A 235 -16.97 -19.97 -6.13
CA GLY A 235 -17.13 -20.12 -7.58
C GLY A 235 -16.27 -19.18 -8.43
N ALA A 236 -15.35 -18.40 -7.84
CA ALA A 236 -14.44 -17.53 -8.58
C ALA A 236 -13.11 -18.24 -8.88
N GLY A 237 -12.62 -18.12 -10.11
CA GLY A 237 -11.33 -18.67 -10.56
C GLY A 237 -10.18 -17.67 -10.52
N SER A 238 -10.49 -16.36 -10.44
CA SER A 238 -9.50 -15.29 -10.41
C SER A 238 -9.81 -14.20 -9.39
N PHE A 239 -8.81 -13.37 -9.08
CA PHE A 239 -8.99 -12.25 -8.15
C PHE A 239 -10.00 -11.20 -8.64
N PRO A 240 -9.97 -10.74 -9.91
CA PRO A 240 -11.01 -9.86 -10.44
C PRO A 240 -12.42 -10.44 -10.36
N GLU A 241 -12.59 -11.74 -10.67
CA GLU A 241 -13.88 -12.41 -10.54
C GLU A 241 -14.37 -12.43 -9.10
N ALA A 242 -13.50 -12.74 -8.14
CA ALA A 242 -13.84 -12.76 -6.73
C ALA A 242 -14.19 -11.35 -6.22
N CYS A 243 -13.45 -10.32 -6.63
CA CYS A 243 -13.73 -8.93 -6.26
C CYS A 243 -15.07 -8.45 -6.81
N LYS A 244 -15.34 -8.73 -8.09
CA LYS A 244 -16.64 -8.47 -8.72
C LYS A 244 -17.77 -9.19 -8.00
N ALA A 245 -17.58 -10.47 -7.64
CA ALA A 245 -18.59 -11.24 -6.92
C ALA A 245 -18.93 -10.64 -5.55
N LEU A 246 -17.94 -10.13 -4.81
CA LEU A 246 -18.17 -9.42 -3.55
C LEU A 246 -18.93 -8.11 -3.76
N ALA A 247 -18.55 -7.33 -4.78
CA ALA A 247 -19.25 -6.09 -5.12
C ALA A 247 -20.72 -6.35 -5.45
N LEU A 248 -21.01 -7.34 -6.30
CA LEU A 248 -22.39 -7.74 -6.64
C LEU A 248 -23.19 -8.22 -5.43
N LYS A 249 -22.57 -8.97 -4.51
CA LYS A 249 -23.21 -9.39 -3.27
C LYS A 249 -23.58 -8.18 -2.39
N THR A 250 -22.69 -7.20 -2.30
CA THR A 250 -22.91 -5.94 -1.57
C THR A 250 -24.04 -5.11 -2.22
N PHE A 251 -24.02 -4.98 -3.55
CA PHE A 251 -25.06 -4.26 -4.29
C PHE A 251 -26.44 -4.92 -4.18
N ARG A 252 -26.49 -6.26 -4.13
CA ARG A 252 -27.72 -7.00 -3.84
C ARG A 252 -28.23 -6.72 -2.43
N ALA A 253 -27.35 -6.68 -1.43
CA ALA A 253 -27.72 -6.34 -0.05
C ALA A 253 -28.24 -4.89 0.08
N ALA A 254 -27.72 -3.97 -0.75
CA ALA A 254 -28.22 -2.59 -0.89
C ALA A 254 -29.42 -2.45 -1.85
N ARG A 255 -30.04 -3.55 -2.28
CA ARG A 255 -31.23 -3.61 -3.13
C ARG A 255 -31.11 -2.85 -4.46
N LEU A 256 -29.90 -2.80 -5.03
CA LEU A 256 -29.63 -2.23 -6.35
C LEU A 256 -29.82 -3.23 -7.50
N THR A 257 -29.89 -4.53 -7.19
CA THR A 257 -30.20 -5.57 -8.18
C THR A 257 -31.71 -5.80 -8.29
N LYS A 258 -32.17 -6.22 -9.47
CA LYS A 258 -33.57 -6.60 -9.70
C LYS A 258 -34.07 -7.63 -8.66
N GLN A 259 -33.21 -8.58 -8.29
CA GLN A 259 -33.49 -9.61 -7.28
C GLN A 259 -33.52 -9.06 -5.84
N GLY A 260 -32.61 -8.13 -5.50
CA GLY A 260 -32.55 -7.51 -4.17
C GLY A 260 -33.82 -6.71 -3.83
N ARG A 261 -34.46 -6.09 -4.83
CA ARG A 261 -35.77 -5.41 -4.64
C ARG A 261 -36.93 -6.37 -4.43
N VAL A 262 -36.88 -7.58 -5.00
CA VAL A 262 -37.94 -8.60 -4.85
C VAL A 262 -37.90 -9.23 -3.46
N LEU A 263 -36.72 -9.52 -2.91
CA LEU A 263 -36.57 -10.07 -1.56
C LEU A 263 -37.09 -9.13 -0.46
N GLY A 264 -37.09 -7.81 -0.71
CA GLY A 264 -37.69 -6.82 0.19
C GLY A 264 -39.23 -6.81 0.24
N LYS A 265 -39.92 -7.62 -0.57
CA LYS A 265 -41.41 -7.68 -0.62
C LYS A 265 -42.00 -8.79 0.25
N SER A 266 -41.19 -9.70 0.80
CA SER A 266 -41.67 -10.92 1.47
C SER A 266 -41.99 -10.75 2.96
N SER A 267 -41.70 -9.60 3.57
CA SER A 267 -42.02 -9.31 4.98
C SER A 267 -43.30 -8.47 5.08
N MET A 268 -44.44 -9.16 5.11
CA MET A 268 -45.73 -8.83 5.75
C MET A 268 -46.02 -7.35 6.16
N HIS A 269 -45.90 -6.41 5.24
CA HIS A 269 -46.73 -5.21 5.16
C HIS A 269 -46.65 -4.69 3.72
N ARG A 270 -47.81 -4.69 3.03
CA ARG A 270 -47.99 -4.04 1.73
C ARG A 270 -47.84 -2.52 1.90
N ILE A 271 -46.65 -2.03 2.19
CA ILE A 271 -46.29 -0.69 1.74
C ILE A 271 -46.04 -0.87 0.26
N GLN A 272 -47.00 -0.40 -0.52
CA GLN A 272 -46.88 -0.23 -1.95
C GLN A 272 -45.66 0.67 -2.18
N PHE A 273 -44.47 0.08 -2.32
CA PHE A 273 -43.31 0.76 -2.85
C PHE A 273 -43.69 1.06 -4.29
N SER A 274 -44.29 2.22 -4.44
CA SER A 274 -44.81 2.73 -5.69
C SER A 274 -43.68 2.63 -6.71
N LEU A 275 -43.95 1.94 -7.81
CA LEU A 275 -43.13 1.86 -9.01
C LEU A 275 -42.96 3.24 -9.70
N THR A 276 -43.06 4.34 -8.95
CA THR A 276 -43.06 5.72 -9.46
C THR A 276 -41.76 6.46 -9.23
N LYS A 277 -40.76 5.88 -8.56
CA LYS A 277 -39.44 6.54 -8.49
C LYS A 277 -38.67 6.21 -9.77
N GLU A 278 -38.81 7.09 -10.76
CA GLU A 278 -38.12 7.03 -12.06
C GLU A 278 -36.58 7.11 -11.96
N ARG A 279 -36.04 7.31 -10.74
CA ARG A 279 -34.64 7.65 -10.53
C ARG A 279 -34.00 6.84 -9.41
N ILE A 280 -32.81 6.30 -9.69
CA ILE A 280 -31.92 5.67 -8.69
C ILE A 280 -30.67 6.53 -8.54
N LEU A 281 -30.35 6.89 -7.30
CA LEU A 281 -29.16 7.66 -6.92
C LEU A 281 -28.37 6.92 -5.84
N PRO A 282 -27.41 6.05 -6.21
CA PRO A 282 -26.50 5.41 -5.27
C PRO A 282 -25.29 6.30 -4.96
N LEU A 283 -24.79 6.19 -3.71
CA LEU A 283 -23.51 6.72 -3.27
C LEU A 283 -22.52 5.57 -3.06
N ASP A 284 -21.40 5.58 -3.77
CA ASP A 284 -20.28 4.65 -3.60
C ASP A 284 -19.14 5.28 -2.78
N VAL A 285 -18.96 4.81 -1.55
CA VAL A 285 -18.02 5.36 -0.57
C VAL A 285 -16.75 4.52 -0.56
N GLY A 286 -15.61 5.19 -0.76
CA GLY A 286 -14.32 4.52 -0.85
C GLY A 286 -14.11 3.81 -2.19
N HIS A 287 -14.61 4.38 -3.29
CA HIS A 287 -14.64 3.76 -4.63
C HIS A 287 -13.27 3.44 -5.27
N GLY A 288 -12.16 3.73 -4.58
CA GLY A 288 -10.81 3.50 -5.07
C GLY A 288 -10.59 4.07 -6.48
N THR A 289 -9.94 3.30 -7.36
CA THR A 289 -9.72 3.66 -8.76
C THR A 289 -10.95 3.46 -9.67
N GLY A 290 -12.12 3.15 -9.11
CA GLY A 290 -13.42 3.24 -9.80
C GLY A 290 -13.97 1.95 -10.41
N GLU A 291 -13.48 0.75 -10.03
CA GLU A 291 -14.08 -0.51 -10.49
C GLU A 291 -15.55 -0.68 -10.11
N SER A 292 -15.90 -0.41 -8.85
CA SER A 292 -17.27 -0.50 -8.35
C SER A 292 -18.21 0.49 -9.05
N LEU A 293 -17.71 1.70 -9.35
CA LEU A 293 -18.42 2.70 -10.16
C LEU A 293 -18.69 2.18 -11.57
N ILE A 294 -17.67 1.66 -12.26
CA ILE A 294 -17.83 1.09 -13.60
C ILE A 294 -18.78 -0.11 -13.58
N LEU A 295 -18.74 -0.93 -12.53
CA LEU A 295 -19.65 -2.06 -12.37
C LEU A 295 -21.10 -1.60 -12.22
N LEU A 296 -21.38 -0.55 -11.45
CA LEU A 296 -22.72 0.06 -11.33
C LEU A 296 -23.25 0.60 -12.67
N LEU A 297 -22.37 1.03 -13.57
CA LEU A 297 -22.72 1.52 -14.90
C LEU A 297 -22.88 0.42 -15.96
N SER A 298 -22.18 -0.71 -15.82
CA SER A 298 -22.03 -1.72 -16.88
C SER A 298 -22.79 -3.02 -16.66
N GLU A 299 -23.05 -3.39 -15.41
CA GLU A 299 -23.60 -4.70 -15.08
C GLU A 299 -25.12 -4.76 -15.33
N SER A 300 -25.54 -5.71 -16.17
CA SER A 300 -26.95 -5.85 -16.61
C SER A 300 -27.90 -6.32 -15.50
N SER A 301 -27.37 -6.95 -14.46
CA SER A 301 -28.14 -7.39 -13.28
C SER A 301 -28.47 -6.25 -12.31
N ILE A 302 -27.81 -5.09 -12.48
CA ILE A 302 -28.03 -3.86 -11.74
C ILE A 302 -28.97 -2.96 -12.55
N GLU A 303 -29.89 -2.28 -11.88
CA GLU A 303 -30.71 -1.26 -12.52
C GLU A 303 -29.86 -0.01 -12.74
N ARG A 304 -29.73 0.45 -13.98
CA ARG A 304 -28.82 1.55 -14.33
C ARG A 304 -29.24 2.82 -13.59
N PRO A 305 -28.32 3.44 -12.81
CA PRO A 305 -28.63 4.69 -12.15
C PRO A 305 -28.70 5.84 -13.16
N ASN A 306 -29.59 6.81 -12.93
CA ASN A 306 -29.61 8.05 -13.73
C ASN A 306 -28.51 9.00 -13.25
N GLU A 307 -28.16 8.93 -11.98
CA GLU A 307 -27.05 9.67 -11.39
C GLU A 307 -26.33 8.77 -10.38
N LEU A 308 -25.01 8.81 -10.37
CA LEU A 308 -24.12 8.05 -9.50
C LEU A 308 -23.18 9.01 -8.79
N VAL A 309 -23.11 8.92 -7.47
CA VAL A 309 -22.18 9.72 -6.67
C VAL A 309 -21.10 8.82 -6.10
N GLY A 310 -19.86 9.28 -6.12
CA GLY A 310 -18.74 8.59 -5.49
C GLY A 310 -17.92 9.53 -4.60
N ILE A 311 -17.37 9.01 -3.51
CA ILE A 311 -16.35 9.72 -2.72
C ILE A 311 -15.15 8.83 -2.39
N THR A 312 -13.94 9.39 -2.47
CA THR A 312 -12.71 8.76 -1.97
C THR A 312 -11.75 9.81 -1.41
N SER A 313 -11.00 9.45 -0.37
CA SER A 313 -10.05 10.35 0.31
C SER A 313 -8.66 10.39 -0.35
N LEU A 314 -8.38 9.49 -1.28
CA LEU A 314 -7.09 9.39 -1.94
C LEU A 314 -7.11 10.14 -3.28
N GLY A 315 -6.39 11.26 -3.36
CA GLY A 315 -6.37 12.12 -4.54
C GLY A 315 -5.97 11.41 -5.84
N LEU A 316 -4.99 10.51 -5.79
CA LEU A 316 -4.58 9.70 -6.95
C LEU A 316 -5.70 8.74 -7.40
N HIS A 317 -6.39 8.12 -6.45
CA HIS A 317 -7.53 7.24 -6.76
C HIS A 317 -8.68 8.03 -7.38
N HIS A 318 -8.98 9.21 -6.83
CA HIS A 318 -10.00 10.11 -7.37
C HIS A 318 -9.70 10.55 -8.82
N GLN A 319 -8.47 10.97 -9.11
CA GLN A 319 -8.07 11.33 -10.47
C GLN A 319 -8.16 10.14 -11.43
N ARG A 320 -7.72 8.96 -10.99
CA ARG A 320 -7.75 7.74 -11.79
C ARG A 320 -9.18 7.26 -12.04
N SER A 321 -10.06 7.29 -11.05
CA SER A 321 -11.47 6.94 -11.22
C SER A 321 -12.18 7.89 -12.17
N LEU A 322 -11.91 9.21 -12.11
CA LEU A 322 -12.45 10.18 -13.06
C LEU A 322 -12.07 9.83 -14.51
N HIS A 323 -10.80 9.51 -14.76
CA HIS A 323 -10.34 9.14 -16.10
C HIS A 323 -11.02 7.85 -16.60
N ARG A 324 -11.09 6.83 -15.74
CA ARG A 324 -11.62 5.52 -16.10
C ARG A 324 -13.13 5.53 -16.33
N VAL A 325 -13.89 6.24 -15.49
CA VAL A 325 -15.34 6.44 -15.67
C VAL A 325 -15.61 7.21 -16.96
N LYS A 326 -14.92 8.32 -17.22
CA LYS A 326 -15.09 9.09 -18.47
C LYS A 326 -14.80 8.25 -19.71
N LYS A 327 -13.72 7.46 -19.68
CA LYS A 327 -13.37 6.53 -20.76
C LYS A 327 -14.45 5.47 -20.98
N TYR A 328 -15.04 4.95 -19.90
CA TYR A 328 -16.16 4.01 -19.99
C TYR A 328 -17.40 4.66 -20.61
N GLN A 329 -17.82 5.84 -20.10
CA GLN A 329 -19.00 6.56 -20.60
C GLN A 329 -18.86 6.93 -22.07
N ALA A 330 -17.69 7.42 -22.51
CA ALA A 330 -17.44 7.78 -23.90
C ALA A 330 -17.49 6.57 -24.85
N ARG A 331 -17.14 5.37 -24.37
CA ARG A 331 -17.16 4.14 -25.18
C ARG A 331 -18.54 3.47 -25.24
N ASN A 332 -19.40 3.71 -24.26
CA ASN A 332 -20.66 2.98 -24.08
C ASN A 332 -21.90 3.89 -24.11
N GLU A 333 -21.74 5.17 -24.47
CA GLU A 333 -22.81 6.17 -24.58
C GLU A 333 -23.74 6.15 -23.35
N SER A 334 -23.14 6.20 -22.16
CA SER A 334 -23.90 6.15 -20.90
C SER A 334 -24.42 7.53 -20.51
N ASP A 335 -25.75 7.67 -20.45
CA ASP A 335 -26.44 8.89 -20.02
C ASP A 335 -26.44 9.11 -18.49
N CYS A 336 -25.81 8.22 -17.71
CA CYS A 336 -25.72 8.37 -16.27
C CYS A 336 -24.84 9.57 -15.91
N THR A 337 -25.36 10.49 -15.10
CA THR A 337 -24.54 11.59 -14.55
C THR A 337 -23.66 11.04 -13.43
N VAL A 338 -22.34 11.21 -13.50
CA VAL A 338 -21.42 10.71 -12.46
C VAL A 338 -20.68 11.85 -11.77
N ASP A 339 -20.97 12.05 -10.49
CA ASP A 339 -20.37 13.09 -9.65
C ASP A 339 -19.41 12.44 -8.64
N LEU A 340 -18.10 12.64 -8.83
CA LEU A 340 -17.07 12.13 -7.92
C LEU A 340 -16.52 13.23 -7.02
N TYR A 341 -16.33 12.92 -5.75
CA TYR A 341 -15.82 13.81 -4.72
C TYR A 341 -14.47 13.32 -4.20
N HIS A 342 -13.57 14.25 -3.90
CA HIS A 342 -12.33 13.99 -3.20
C HIS A 342 -12.46 14.50 -1.76
N GLY A 343 -12.53 13.59 -0.81
CA GLY A 343 -12.76 13.91 0.61
C GLY A 343 -12.80 12.66 1.49
N ASP A 344 -12.71 12.85 2.80
CA ASP A 344 -12.94 11.78 3.77
C ASP A 344 -14.36 11.20 3.59
N ALA A 345 -14.55 9.92 3.89
CA ALA A 345 -15.89 9.33 3.89
C ALA A 345 -16.77 9.88 5.02
N VAL A 346 -16.15 10.33 6.11
CA VAL A 346 -16.80 10.90 7.29
C VAL A 346 -16.79 12.43 7.18
N TYR A 347 -17.97 13.03 7.06
CA TYR A 347 -18.10 14.48 6.99
C TYR A 347 -17.63 15.13 8.30
N ASP A 348 -16.68 16.05 8.23
CA ASP A 348 -16.05 16.66 9.40
C ASP A 348 -16.76 17.94 9.91
N GLY A 349 -17.73 18.47 9.17
CA GLY A 349 -18.44 19.72 9.50
C GLY A 349 -18.01 20.94 8.67
N LYS A 350 -17.01 20.82 7.77
CA LYS A 350 -16.44 21.99 7.07
C LYS A 350 -16.86 22.12 5.61
N ASP A 351 -16.81 21.03 4.84
CA ASP A 351 -17.11 21.09 3.42
C ASP A 351 -18.61 20.94 3.14
N ALA A 352 -19.28 22.07 2.86
CA ALA A 352 -20.70 22.08 2.53
C ALA A 352 -21.06 21.28 1.26
N LYS A 353 -20.08 21.01 0.38
CA LYS A 353 -20.25 20.20 -0.83
C LYS A 353 -20.11 18.70 -0.57
N HIS A 354 -19.64 18.30 0.61
CA HIS A 354 -19.50 16.89 0.95
C HIS A 354 -20.84 16.16 0.79
N PRO A 355 -20.89 14.97 0.15
CA PRO A 355 -22.14 14.28 -0.14
C PRO A 355 -22.95 13.93 1.11
N LEU A 356 -22.25 13.68 2.23
CA LEU A 356 -22.88 13.47 3.54
C LEU A 356 -23.10 14.73 4.39
N SER A 357 -22.77 15.94 3.89
CA SER A 357 -23.01 17.18 4.63
C SER A 357 -24.52 17.43 4.80
N PRO A 358 -25.01 17.85 5.98
CA PRO A 358 -26.41 18.25 6.16
C PRO A 358 -26.89 19.30 5.13
N SER A 359 -26.01 20.19 4.67
CA SER A 359 -26.33 21.21 3.64
C SER A 359 -26.49 20.66 2.22
N CYS A 360 -26.00 19.45 1.94
CA CYS A 360 -26.16 18.81 0.63
C CYS A 360 -27.62 18.42 0.42
N ALA A 361 -28.26 18.91 -0.64
CA ALA A 361 -29.68 18.63 -0.91
C ALA A 361 -29.95 17.17 -1.37
N LYS A 362 -28.93 16.42 -1.78
CA LYS A 362 -29.09 15.06 -2.29
C LYS A 362 -29.38 14.08 -1.16
N GLU A 363 -30.39 13.24 -1.37
CA GLU A 363 -30.66 12.04 -0.59
C GLU A 363 -30.44 10.80 -1.47
N PHE A 364 -29.89 9.73 -0.90
CA PHE A 364 -29.47 8.55 -1.63
C PHE A 364 -30.46 7.40 -1.47
N ASP A 365 -30.77 6.71 -2.56
CA ASP A 365 -31.57 5.47 -2.51
C ASP A 365 -30.78 4.32 -1.88
N SER A 366 -29.47 4.30 -2.18
CA SER A 366 -28.54 3.33 -1.62
C SER A 366 -27.21 3.98 -1.28
N ILE A 367 -26.60 3.58 -0.18
CA ILE A 367 -25.22 3.94 0.18
C ILE A 367 -24.41 2.65 0.27
N LEU A 368 -23.23 2.64 -0.35
CA LEU A 368 -22.37 1.47 -0.47
C LEU A 368 -21.01 1.77 0.16
N ALA A 369 -20.47 0.83 0.93
CA ALA A 369 -19.09 0.87 1.38
C ALA A 369 -18.44 -0.51 1.16
N LEU A 370 -17.71 -0.66 0.06
CA LEU A 370 -17.10 -1.92 -0.32
C LEU A 370 -15.68 -2.02 0.26
N ASP A 371 -15.50 -2.80 1.33
CA ASP A 371 -14.19 -3.13 1.92
C ASP A 371 -13.37 -1.90 2.34
N CYS A 372 -14.04 -0.90 2.91
CA CYS A 372 -13.42 0.38 3.26
C CYS A 372 -13.83 0.93 4.64
N ALA A 373 -15.00 0.57 5.16
CA ALA A 373 -15.57 1.26 6.33
C ALA A 373 -14.82 1.02 7.64
N TYR A 374 -14.10 -0.10 7.77
CA TYR A 374 -13.20 -0.32 8.91
C TYR A 374 -12.04 0.67 9.01
N HIS A 375 -11.71 1.39 7.92
CA HIS A 375 -10.70 2.46 7.93
C HIS A 375 -11.23 3.81 8.44
N PHE A 376 -12.55 4.00 8.52
CA PHE A 376 -13.13 5.32 8.78
C PHE A 376 -12.95 5.79 10.23
N ASN A 377 -12.83 7.11 10.44
CA ASN A 377 -12.69 7.72 11.77
C ASN A 377 -13.92 8.59 12.12
N THR A 378 -15.03 8.03 12.61
CA THR A 378 -15.29 6.63 13.00
C THR A 378 -16.29 5.97 12.04
N ARG A 379 -16.32 4.63 11.99
CA ARG A 379 -17.37 3.90 11.25
C ARG A 379 -18.78 4.22 11.76
N ARG A 380 -18.94 4.37 13.07
CA ARG A 380 -20.24 4.73 13.67
C ARG A 380 -20.74 6.09 13.16
N ARG A 381 -19.86 7.10 13.13
CA ARG A 381 -20.20 8.43 12.62
C ARG A 381 -20.56 8.39 11.13
N PHE A 382 -19.85 7.59 10.33
CA PHE A 382 -20.22 7.34 8.94
C PHE A 382 -21.64 6.76 8.80
N LEU A 383 -21.99 5.77 9.61
CA LEU A 383 -23.32 5.15 9.62
C LEU A 383 -24.41 6.16 10.04
N GLU A 384 -24.15 6.98 11.06
CA GLU A 384 -25.07 8.06 11.49
C GLU A 384 -25.33 9.06 10.36
N GLN A 385 -24.26 9.55 9.72
CA GLN A 385 -24.36 10.50 8.60
C GLN A 385 -25.06 9.88 7.39
N SER A 386 -24.77 8.61 7.10
CA SER A 386 -25.42 7.85 6.04
C SER A 386 -26.91 7.67 6.30
N TYR A 387 -27.33 7.35 7.53
CA TYR A 387 -28.75 7.24 7.90
C TYR A 387 -29.49 8.55 7.63
N HIS A 388 -28.92 9.69 8.00
CA HIS A 388 -29.52 10.99 7.74
C HIS A 388 -29.65 11.30 6.24
N LYS A 389 -28.74 10.79 5.40
CA LYS A 389 -28.73 11.03 3.94
C LYS A 389 -29.40 9.97 3.09
N LEU A 390 -29.80 8.85 3.65
CA LEU A 390 -30.68 7.93 2.93
C LEU A 390 -32.05 8.57 2.72
N ALA A 391 -32.59 8.41 1.52
CA ALA A 391 -33.98 8.72 1.25
C ALA A 391 -34.90 7.79 2.06
N VAL A 392 -36.16 8.17 2.25
CA VAL A 392 -37.15 7.32 2.94
C VAL A 392 -37.23 5.95 2.27
N GLY A 393 -37.04 4.89 3.05
CA GLY A 393 -37.04 3.51 2.57
C GLY A 393 -35.77 3.06 1.84
N GLY A 394 -34.77 3.94 1.71
CA GLY A 394 -33.45 3.64 1.17
C GLY A 394 -32.66 2.67 2.07
N SER A 395 -31.53 2.17 1.55
CA SER A 395 -30.72 1.15 2.25
C SER A 395 -29.22 1.40 2.18
N ILE A 396 -28.51 0.97 3.21
CA ILE A 396 -27.05 0.91 3.20
C ILE A 396 -26.60 -0.55 3.12
N ALA A 397 -25.49 -0.81 2.43
CA ALA A 397 -24.78 -2.08 2.56
C ALA A 397 -23.26 -1.89 2.57
N LEU A 398 -22.60 -2.69 3.39
CA LEU A 398 -21.16 -2.67 3.58
C LEU A 398 -20.61 -4.08 3.48
N ALA A 399 -19.51 -4.24 2.75
CA ALA A 399 -18.62 -5.38 2.91
C ALA A 399 -17.52 -4.93 3.87
N ASP A 400 -17.39 -5.57 5.03
CA ASP A 400 -16.65 -4.99 6.15
C ASP A 400 -15.99 -6.07 7.03
N ILE A 401 -15.12 -5.64 7.93
CA ILE A 401 -14.44 -6.48 8.91
C ILE A 401 -14.97 -6.18 10.31
N CYS A 402 -15.32 -7.24 11.03
CA CYS A 402 -15.62 -7.22 12.46
C CYS A 402 -14.90 -8.38 13.15
N PHE A 403 -15.21 -8.61 14.42
CA PHE A 403 -14.55 -9.62 15.23
C PHE A 403 -15.57 -10.53 15.90
N LEU A 404 -15.16 -11.74 16.28
CA LEU A 404 -15.96 -12.59 17.14
C LEU A 404 -16.15 -11.93 18.52
N PRO A 405 -17.30 -12.09 19.18
CA PRO A 405 -17.45 -11.66 20.57
C PRO A 405 -16.48 -12.38 21.52
N SER A 406 -16.04 -13.60 21.17
CA SER A 406 -15.02 -14.38 21.87
C SER A 406 -13.58 -13.95 21.58
N THR A 407 -13.36 -12.98 20.67
CA THR A 407 -12.01 -12.43 20.42
C THR A 407 -11.40 -12.05 21.77
N PRO A 408 -10.27 -12.67 22.15
CA PRO A 408 -9.88 -12.76 23.54
C PRO A 408 -9.80 -11.37 24.18
N GLN A 409 -10.63 -11.15 25.20
CA GLN A 409 -10.55 -10.01 26.13
C GLN A 409 -9.23 -10.00 26.93
N LYS A 410 -8.31 -10.95 26.67
CA LYS A 410 -6.94 -10.93 27.18
C LYS A 410 -6.22 -9.71 26.59
N ASN A 411 -5.94 -8.74 27.46
CA ASN A 411 -5.38 -7.42 27.11
C ASN A 411 -4.20 -7.48 26.12
N HIS A 412 -3.34 -8.51 26.14
CA HIS A 412 -2.19 -8.60 25.25
C HIS A 412 -2.56 -8.91 23.79
N ILE A 413 -3.49 -9.85 23.50
CA ILE A 413 -3.89 -10.16 22.11
C ILE A 413 -4.64 -8.97 21.53
N ARG A 414 -5.59 -8.39 22.27
CA ARG A 414 -6.32 -7.21 21.81
C ARG A 414 -5.38 -6.02 21.58
N SER A 415 -4.40 -5.79 22.45
CA SER A 415 -3.40 -4.73 22.26
C SER A 415 -2.48 -5.01 21.07
N TRP A 416 -2.08 -6.28 20.88
CA TRP A 416 -1.29 -6.70 19.73
C TRP A 416 -2.05 -6.54 18.42
N THR A 417 -3.29 -7.02 18.34
CA THR A 417 -4.17 -6.85 17.17
C THR A 417 -4.41 -5.38 16.85
N ARG A 418 -4.65 -4.53 17.86
CA ARG A 418 -4.74 -3.08 17.68
C ARG A 418 -3.45 -2.49 17.12
N TRP A 419 -2.32 -2.93 17.63
CA TRP A 419 -1.01 -2.46 17.20
C TRP A 419 -0.69 -2.90 15.76
N THR A 420 -0.97 -4.16 15.41
CA THR A 420 -0.78 -4.69 14.04
C THR A 420 -1.74 -4.04 13.04
N LEU A 421 -2.98 -3.71 13.43
CA LEU A 421 -3.96 -3.02 12.59
C LEU A 421 -3.86 -1.49 12.61
N ARG A 422 -2.98 -0.90 13.43
CA ARG A 422 -2.78 0.55 13.50
C ARG A 422 -2.47 1.13 12.11
N GLY A 423 -3.28 2.06 11.63
CA GLY A 423 -3.18 2.66 10.28
C GLY A 423 -4.06 2.02 9.22
N LEU A 424 -4.62 0.82 9.48
CA LEU A 424 -5.63 0.16 8.65
C LEU A 424 -7.02 0.23 9.30
N MET A 425 -7.09 0.05 10.62
CA MET A 425 -8.36 0.06 11.34
C MET A 425 -8.21 0.83 12.64
N HIS A 426 -9.11 1.77 12.88
CA HIS A 426 -9.16 2.49 14.14
C HIS A 426 -9.69 1.57 15.26
N ALA A 427 -9.17 1.73 16.47
CA ALA A 427 -9.49 0.85 17.61
C ALA A 427 -11.00 0.81 17.95
N HIS A 428 -11.73 1.90 17.69
CA HIS A 428 -13.18 1.99 17.89
C HIS A 428 -13.99 1.26 16.80
N ASN A 429 -13.39 0.87 15.68
CA ASN A 429 -14.04 0.03 14.65
C ASN A 429 -13.86 -1.47 14.93
N MET A 430 -13.01 -1.85 15.89
CA MET A 430 -12.82 -3.23 16.33
C MET A 430 -13.94 -3.68 17.26
N VAL A 431 -15.10 -3.95 16.69
CA VAL A 431 -16.34 -4.33 17.39
C VAL A 431 -16.77 -5.74 16.99
N SER A 432 -17.59 -6.38 17.82
CA SER A 432 -18.17 -7.69 17.50
C SER A 432 -19.28 -7.62 16.46
N THR A 433 -19.68 -8.77 15.90
CA THR A 433 -20.88 -8.88 15.05
C THR A 433 -22.13 -8.33 15.74
N GLU A 434 -22.32 -8.64 17.02
CA GLU A 434 -23.49 -8.23 17.82
C GLU A 434 -23.45 -6.73 18.12
N GLU A 435 -22.28 -6.21 18.52
CA GLU A 435 -22.08 -4.79 18.74
C GLU A 435 -22.34 -3.98 17.47
N TYR A 436 -21.92 -4.48 16.31
CA TYR A 436 -22.15 -3.81 15.04
C TYR A 436 -23.66 -3.76 14.70
N VAL A 437 -24.38 -4.88 14.81
CA VAL A 437 -25.84 -4.89 14.61
C VAL A 437 -26.54 -3.93 15.57
N ALA A 438 -26.17 -3.97 16.86
CA ALA A 438 -26.74 -3.09 17.88
C ALA A 438 -26.50 -1.60 17.56
N GLN A 439 -25.29 -1.23 17.14
CA GLN A 439 -24.97 0.14 16.73
C GLN A 439 -25.85 0.62 15.57
N MET A 440 -26.07 -0.21 14.56
CA MET A 440 -26.96 0.16 13.44
C MET A 440 -28.41 0.32 13.91
N GLN A 441 -28.90 -0.57 14.77
CA GLN A 441 -30.26 -0.49 15.33
C GLN A 441 -30.45 0.76 16.21
N GLU A 442 -29.45 1.11 17.02
CA GLU A 442 -29.44 2.33 17.84
C GLU A 442 -29.51 3.60 16.99
N ILE A 443 -28.82 3.64 15.85
CA ILE A 443 -28.86 4.78 14.91
C ILE A 443 -30.26 4.95 14.30
N GLY A 444 -31.02 3.85 14.20
CA GLY A 444 -32.38 3.84 13.68
C GLY A 444 -32.58 2.89 12.49
N TYR A 445 -31.52 2.23 12.02
CA TYR A 445 -31.64 1.30 10.91
C TYR A 445 -32.60 0.15 11.22
N LYS A 446 -33.46 -0.17 10.27
CA LYS A 446 -34.41 -1.30 10.31
C LYS A 446 -33.93 -2.43 9.41
N GLU A 447 -34.47 -3.64 9.64
CA GLU A 447 -34.13 -4.83 8.84
C GLU A 447 -32.60 -5.04 8.77
N VAL A 448 -31.89 -4.87 9.89
CA VAL A 448 -30.44 -5.03 9.92
C VAL A 448 -30.08 -6.50 9.71
N ILE A 449 -29.35 -6.79 8.63
CA ILE A 449 -28.91 -8.14 8.27
C ILE A 449 -27.38 -8.16 8.32
N MET A 450 -26.83 -9.09 9.08
CA MET A 450 -25.40 -9.37 9.18
C MET A 450 -25.15 -10.77 8.63
N GLU A 451 -24.54 -10.86 7.46
CA GLU A 451 -24.13 -12.13 6.86
C GLU A 451 -22.63 -12.32 7.04
N ASP A 452 -22.23 -13.31 7.83
CA ASP A 452 -20.82 -13.73 7.90
C ASP A 452 -20.46 -14.54 6.65
N ILE A 453 -19.53 -14.00 5.87
CA ILE A 453 -19.06 -14.59 4.61
C ILE A 453 -17.58 -14.99 4.70
N SER A 454 -17.03 -15.08 5.91
CA SER A 454 -15.62 -15.36 6.15
C SER A 454 -15.12 -16.63 5.48
N SER A 455 -15.92 -17.70 5.47
CA SER A 455 -15.58 -18.98 4.83
C SER A 455 -15.46 -18.89 3.32
N ASP A 456 -16.19 -17.96 2.70
CA ASP A 456 -16.17 -17.71 1.26
C ASP A 456 -15.14 -16.62 0.88
N VAL A 457 -14.54 -15.92 1.84
CA VAL A 457 -13.58 -14.84 1.60
C VAL A 457 -12.14 -15.26 1.96
N PHE A 458 -11.88 -15.59 3.22
CA PHE A 458 -10.50 -15.77 3.68
C PHE A 458 -9.79 -16.99 3.08
N PRO A 459 -10.39 -18.20 3.04
CA PRO A 459 -9.68 -19.38 2.51
C PRO A 459 -9.27 -19.21 1.04
N GLY A 460 -10.18 -18.72 0.19
CA GLY A 460 -9.91 -18.47 -1.22
C GLY A 460 -8.85 -17.39 -1.42
N PHE A 461 -8.94 -16.28 -0.66
CA PHE A 461 -7.93 -15.23 -0.72
C PHE A 461 -6.55 -15.73 -0.27
N ILE A 462 -6.48 -16.50 0.82
CA ILE A 462 -5.24 -17.12 1.32
C ILE A 462 -4.64 -18.04 0.24
N GLN A 463 -5.45 -18.84 -0.44
CA GLN A 463 -4.98 -19.73 -1.51
C GLN A 463 -4.45 -18.94 -2.71
N PHE A 464 -5.16 -17.89 -3.11
CA PHE A 464 -4.70 -16.99 -4.17
C PHE A 464 -3.39 -16.28 -3.81
N LEU A 465 -3.26 -15.75 -2.60
CA LEU A 465 -2.01 -15.16 -2.14
C LEU A 465 -0.86 -16.19 -2.16
N LYS A 466 -1.12 -17.43 -1.70
CA LYS A 466 -0.12 -18.50 -1.76
C LYS A 466 0.29 -18.84 -3.19
N SER A 467 -0.62 -18.78 -4.17
CA SER A 467 -0.30 -19.08 -5.58
C SER A 467 0.58 -18.00 -6.22
N LYS A 468 0.58 -16.77 -5.69
CA LYS A 468 1.49 -15.69 -6.12
C LYS A 468 2.94 -15.86 -5.59
N GLY A 469 3.16 -16.75 -4.61
CA GLY A 469 4.49 -17.11 -4.09
C GLY A 469 5.24 -15.98 -3.36
N GLY A 470 6.46 -16.25 -2.90
CA GLY A 470 7.31 -15.25 -2.25
C GLY A 470 6.69 -14.61 -1.00
N GLY A 471 6.74 -13.28 -0.89
CA GLY A 471 6.20 -12.52 0.25
C GLY A 471 4.69 -12.70 0.45
N TRP A 472 3.98 -13.12 -0.59
CA TRP A 472 2.56 -13.40 -0.50
C TRP A 472 2.20 -14.61 0.31
N TRP A 473 3.08 -15.61 0.32
CA TRP A 473 2.90 -16.77 1.17
C TRP A 473 2.90 -16.37 2.65
N PHE A 474 3.79 -15.46 3.03
CA PHE A 474 3.86 -14.92 4.39
C PHE A 474 2.66 -14.05 4.72
N PHE A 475 2.24 -13.18 3.79
CA PHE A 475 1.01 -12.39 3.96
C PHE A 475 -0.23 -13.28 4.10
N ALA A 476 -0.31 -14.38 3.34
CA ALA A 476 -1.38 -15.37 3.47
C ALA A 476 -1.40 -16.04 4.86
N TRP A 477 -0.22 -16.29 5.45
CA TRP A 477 -0.12 -16.79 6.83
C TRP A 477 -0.64 -15.75 7.84
N PHE A 478 -0.33 -14.47 7.65
CA PHE A 478 -0.84 -13.38 8.48
C PHE A 478 -2.37 -13.27 8.41
N ILE A 479 -2.95 -13.28 7.21
CA ILE A 479 -4.41 -13.29 7.02
C ILE A 479 -5.05 -14.53 7.70
N ARG A 480 -4.42 -15.71 7.58
CA ARG A 480 -4.87 -16.92 8.26
C ARG A 480 -4.88 -16.76 9.79
N TRP A 481 -3.90 -16.05 10.35
CA TRP A 481 -3.83 -15.77 11.78
C TRP A 481 -4.97 -14.85 12.25
N TYR A 482 -5.31 -13.80 11.50
CA TYR A 482 -6.50 -12.96 11.82
C TYR A 482 -7.81 -13.75 11.76
N TYR A 483 -7.98 -14.57 10.73
CA TYR A 483 -9.18 -15.36 10.54
C TYR A 483 -9.34 -16.46 11.61
N SER A 484 -8.24 -16.92 12.22
CA SER A 484 -8.27 -17.95 13.26
C SER A 484 -9.12 -17.55 14.47
N GLU A 485 -9.65 -18.53 15.19
CA GLU A 485 -10.39 -18.33 16.45
C GLU A 485 -9.60 -17.55 17.52
N TYR A 486 -8.27 -17.45 17.40
CA TYR A 486 -7.42 -16.70 18.32
C TYR A 486 -7.57 -15.18 18.18
N VAL A 487 -7.78 -14.67 16.96
CA VAL A 487 -8.01 -13.24 16.71
C VAL A 487 -9.48 -12.99 16.38
N GLY A 488 -10.10 -13.91 15.66
CA GLY A 488 -11.53 -13.94 15.40
C GLY A 488 -11.99 -12.88 14.39
N ALA A 489 -11.14 -12.45 13.46
CA ALA A 489 -11.59 -11.55 12.40
C ALA A 489 -12.66 -12.24 11.55
N ARG A 490 -13.72 -11.50 11.25
CA ARG A 490 -14.83 -11.92 10.40
C ARG A 490 -15.03 -10.93 9.29
N PHE A 491 -15.21 -11.45 8.07
CA PHE A 491 -15.55 -10.66 6.91
C PHE A 491 -17.05 -10.81 6.66
N VAL A 492 -17.77 -9.70 6.70
CA VAL A 492 -19.23 -9.68 6.72
C VAL A 492 -19.77 -8.84 5.58
N VAL A 493 -20.99 -9.17 5.15
CA VAL A 493 -21.85 -8.22 4.44
C VAL A 493 -22.94 -7.79 5.41
N VAL A 494 -22.97 -6.51 5.75
CA VAL A 494 -23.97 -5.94 6.64
C VAL A 494 -24.82 -4.92 5.89
N SER A 495 -26.13 -4.94 6.12
CA SER A 495 -27.07 -3.98 5.52
C SER A 495 -28.14 -3.53 6.50
N GLY A 496 -28.77 -2.40 6.20
CA GLY A 496 -29.89 -1.87 6.97
C GLY A 496 -30.69 -0.84 6.17
N ARG A 497 -31.90 -0.55 6.61
CA ARG A 497 -32.83 0.40 5.97
C ARG A 497 -33.12 1.62 6.82
N LYS A 498 -33.41 2.74 6.18
CA LYS A 498 -33.93 3.92 6.87
C LYS A 498 -35.39 3.76 7.24
#